data_AF-A0A0S7XPE1-F1
#
_entry.id   AF-A0A0S7XPE1-F1
#
_cell.length_a   1.000
_cell.length_b   1.000
_cell.length_c   1.000
_cell.angle_alpha   90.00
_cell.angle_beta   90.00
_cell.angle_gamma   90.00
#
_symmetry.space_group_name_H-M   'P 1'
#
loop_
_entity.id
_entity.type
_entity.pdbx_description
1 polymer ?
#
loop_
_entity_poly.entity_id
_entity_poly.type
_entity_poly.pdbx_seq_one_letter_code
_entity_poly.pdbx_strand_id
1 'polypeptide(L)'
;MFEAAVLFARTQGIVPAPETAHAVRAAIDEAIKCRENGEEKCIVIAFSGHGHFDLAAYDDYLSGQLKDYEYPEEKIKEALEKIPKIPGV
;
A
#
# COMPACT_ATOMS: atom_id res chain seq x y z
N MET A 1 -1.07 5.41 0.82
CA MET A 1 -1.04 4.38 -0.24
C MET A 1 -2.03 4.70 -1.37
N PHE A 2 -3.32 4.93 -1.10
CA PHE A 2 -4.32 5.22 -2.14
C PHE A 2 -4.01 6.43 -3.03
N GLU A 3 -3.35 7.47 -2.52
CA GLU A 3 -2.88 8.59 -3.33
C GLU A 3 -2.02 8.14 -4.53
N ALA A 4 -1.08 7.23 -4.29
CA ALA A 4 -0.22 6.67 -5.33
C ALA A 4 -1.03 5.80 -6.32
N ALA A 5 -1.99 5.04 -5.80
CA ALA A 5 -2.91 4.24 -6.61
C ALA A 5 -3.71 5.11 -7.59
N VAL A 6 -4.27 6.22 -7.08
CA VAL A 6 -5.05 7.19 -7.87
C VAL A 6 -4.17 7.89 -8.90
N LEU A 7 -2.97 8.31 -8.52
CA LEU A 7 -2.01 8.90 -9.47
C LEU A 7 -1.68 7.92 -10.60
N PHE A 8 -1.36 6.67 -10.25
CA PHE A 8 -1.05 5.62 -11.24
C PHE A 8 -2.25 5.34 -12.15
N ALA A 9 -3.45 5.19 -11.59
CA ALA A 9 -4.65 4.95 -12.39
C ALA A 9 -4.96 6.10 -13.35
N ARG A 10 -4.81 7.35 -12.92
CA ARG A 10 -5.02 8.54 -13.78
C ARG A 10 -3.96 8.69 -14.86
N THR A 11 -2.74 8.21 -14.63
CA THR A 11 -1.63 8.36 -15.58
C THR A 11 -1.49 7.17 -16.54
N GLN A 12 -1.75 5.95 -16.07
CA GLN A 12 -1.57 4.71 -16.82
C GLN A 12 -2.88 4.07 -17.29
N GLY A 13 -4.04 4.51 -16.78
CA GLY A 13 -5.34 3.93 -17.11
C GLY A 13 -5.61 2.56 -16.48
N ILE A 14 -4.82 2.15 -15.49
CA ILE A 14 -4.94 0.85 -14.81
C ILE A 14 -5.19 1.10 -13.32
N VAL A 15 -6.27 0.52 -12.77
CA VAL A 15 -6.59 0.59 -11.33
C VAL A 15 -5.88 -0.56 -10.60
N PRO A 16 -4.86 -0.31 -9.75
CA PRO A 16 -4.21 -1.35 -8.97
C PRO A 16 -5.08 -1.87 -7.82
N ALA A 17 -4.86 -3.10 -7.37
CA ALA A 17 -5.41 -3.52 -6.08
C ALA A 17 -4.79 -2.69 -4.93
N PRO A 18 -5.47 -2.50 -3.79
CA PRO A 18 -4.90 -1.82 -2.62
C PRO A 18 -3.55 -2.43 -2.18
N GLU A 19 -3.39 -3.75 -2.23
CA GLU A 19 -2.13 -4.43 -1.95
C GLU A 19 -1.06 -4.04 -2.97
N THR A 20 -1.39 -4.05 -4.26
CA THR A 20 -0.49 -3.66 -5.35
C THR A 20 -0.08 -2.19 -5.27
N ALA A 21 -0.96 -1.31 -4.78
CA ALA A 21 -0.67 0.11 -4.63
C ALA A 21 0.50 0.42 -3.69
N HIS A 22 0.87 -0.50 -2.79
CA HIS A 22 2.09 -0.38 -1.99
C HIS A 22 3.36 -0.45 -2.86
N ALA A 23 3.40 -1.39 -3.82
CA ALA A 23 4.51 -1.51 -4.76
C ALA A 23 4.56 -0.29 -5.71
N VAL A 24 3.40 0.19 -6.15
CA VAL A 24 3.29 1.42 -6.95
C VAL A 24 3.85 2.62 -6.20
N ARG A 25 3.49 2.79 -4.91
CA ARG A 25 4.04 3.87 -4.07
C ARG A 25 5.56 3.79 -3.98
N ALA A 26 6.11 2.61 -3.68
CA ALA A 26 7.56 2.43 -3.60
C ALA A 26 8.27 2.77 -4.93
N ALA A 27 7.68 2.41 -6.06
CA ALA A 27 8.22 2.72 -7.38
C ALA A 27 8.18 4.22 -7.70
N ILE A 28 7.10 4.92 -7.33
CA ILE A 28 7.01 6.38 -7.47
C ILE A 28 8.07 7.06 -6.59
N ASP A 29 8.21 6.63 -5.35
CA ASP A 29 9.20 7.19 -4.42
C ASP A 29 10.64 6.98 -4.96
N GLU A 30 10.95 5.81 -5.53
CA GLU A 30 12.24 5.54 -6.16
C GLU A 30 12.46 6.35 -7.45
N ALA A 31 11.42 6.52 -8.27
CA ALA A 31 11.49 7.36 -9.47
C ALA A 31 11.76 8.83 -9.14
N ILE A 32 11.15 9.35 -8.06
CA ILE A 32 11.41 10.71 -7.56
C ILE A 32 12.88 10.85 -7.14
N LYS A 33 13.42 9.88 -6.38
CA LYS A 33 14.84 9.88 -5.99
C LYS A 33 15.78 9.84 -7.20
N CYS A 34 15.48 9.01 -8.20
CA CYS A 34 16.26 8.94 -9.43
C CYS A 34 16.29 10.30 -10.15
N ARG A 35 15.14 10.98 -10.25
CA ARG A 35 15.04 12.32 -10.81
C ARG A 35 15.86 13.35 -10.03
N GLU A 36 15.80 13.32 -8.71
CA GLU A 36 16.55 14.25 -7.84
C GLU A 36 18.06 14.04 -7.90
N ASN A 37 18.50 12.78 -8.06
CA ASN A 37 19.91 12.42 -8.13
C ASN A 37 20.48 12.40 -9.56
N GLY A 38 19.64 12.60 -10.58
CA GLY A 38 20.03 12.51 -11.99
C GLY A 38 20.42 11.10 -12.45
N GLU A 39 19.88 10.07 -11.80
CA GLU A 39 20.15 8.67 -12.13
C GLU A 39 19.10 8.10 -13.10
N GLU A 40 19.54 7.38 -14.13
CA GLU A 40 18.66 6.62 -15.00
C GLU A 40 18.61 5.16 -14.54
N LYS A 41 17.44 4.70 -14.08
CA LYS A 41 17.21 3.32 -13.62
C LYS A 41 15.94 2.75 -14.23
N CYS A 42 15.96 1.45 -14.50
CA CYS A 42 14.77 0.69 -14.81
C CYS A 42 14.12 0.20 -13.50
N ILE A 43 12.88 0.60 -13.25
CA ILE A 43 12.10 0.20 -12.07
C ILE A 43 11.01 -0.76 -12.53
N VAL A 44 11.03 -1.98 -12.00
CA VAL A 44 10.00 -3.00 -12.26
C VAL A 44 9.06 -3.05 -11.07
N ILE A 45 7.76 -2.89 -11.34
CA ILE A 45 6.71 -3.00 -10.33
C ILE A 45 6.16 -4.42 -10.36
N ALA A 46 6.22 -5.13 -9.24
CA ALA A 46 5.51 -6.39 -9.06
C ALA A 46 4.00 -6.12 -8.95
N PHE A 47 3.35 -5.93 -10.10
CA PHE A 47 1.94 -5.58 -10.17
C PHE A 47 1.07 -6.82 -9.91
N SER A 48 0.78 -7.09 -8.64
CA SER A 48 0.16 -8.34 -8.20
C SER A 48 -1.31 -8.52 -8.56
N GLY A 49 -2.06 -7.43 -8.78
CA GLY A 49 -3.49 -7.51 -9.08
C GLY A 49 -4.15 -6.17 -9.42
N HIS A 50 -5.34 -6.26 -10.01
CA HIS A 50 -6.17 -5.10 -10.36
C HIS A 50 -7.19 -4.78 -9.25
N GLY A 51 -7.63 -3.53 -9.15
CA GLY A 51 -8.56 -3.06 -8.12
C GLY A 51 -10.04 -3.10 -8.50
N HIS A 52 -10.44 -3.79 -9.58
CA HIS A 52 -11.85 -3.80 -10.04
C HIS A 52 -12.85 -4.31 -8.99
N PHE A 53 -12.41 -5.17 -8.08
CA PHE A 53 -13.26 -5.68 -6.99
C PHE A 53 -13.10 -4.88 -5.69
N ASP A 54 -12.19 -3.91 -5.66
CA ASP A 54 -11.87 -3.05 -4.52
C ASP A 54 -12.42 -1.64 -4.68
N LEU A 55 -13.32 -1.41 -5.64
CA LEU A 55 -13.85 -0.08 -5.97
C LEU A 55 -14.55 0.59 -4.78
N ALA A 56 -15.12 -0.19 -3.85
CA ALA A 56 -15.68 0.36 -2.62
C ALA A 56 -14.61 1.05 -1.76
N ALA A 57 -13.42 0.46 -1.64
CA ALA A 57 -12.32 1.07 -0.89
C ALA A 57 -11.77 2.32 -1.59
N TYR A 58 -11.77 2.33 -2.93
CA TYR A 58 -11.46 3.54 -3.70
C TYR A 58 -12.49 4.64 -3.49
N ASP A 59 -13.79 4.31 -3.46
CA ASP A 59 -14.86 5.26 -3.21
C ASP A 59 -14.76 5.85 -1.79
N ASP A 60 -14.52 5.01 -0.78
CA ASP A 60 -14.28 5.45 0.60
C ASP A 60 -13.10 6.43 0.69
N TYR A 61 -12.00 6.15 -0.03
CA TYR A 61 -10.85 7.06 -0.09
C TYR A 61 -11.20 8.38 -0.78
N LEU A 62 -11.85 8.34 -1.94
CA LEU A 62 -12.19 9.52 -2.74
C LEU A 62 -13.26 10.39 -2.08
N SER A 63 -14.16 9.79 -1.30
CA SER A 63 -15.20 10.47 -0.51
C SER A 63 -14.70 10.93 0.87
N GLY A 64 -13.44 10.66 1.21
CA GLY A 64 -12.84 11.01 2.50
C GLY A 64 -13.42 10.25 3.69
N GLN A 65 -14.09 9.12 3.46
CA GLN A 65 -14.64 8.25 4.50
C GLN A 65 -13.65 7.19 4.99
N LEU A 66 -12.59 6.92 4.22
CA LEU A 66 -11.52 6.02 4.64
C LEU A 66 -10.76 6.61 5.83
N LYS A 67 -10.85 5.92 6.98
CA LYS A 67 -10.17 6.33 8.22
C LYS A 67 -9.03 5.38 8.53
N ASP A 68 -7.87 5.95 8.84
CA ASP A 68 -6.80 5.20 9.47
C ASP A 68 -7.26 4.79 10.87
N TYR A 69 -7.33 3.49 11.09
CA TYR A 69 -7.69 2.92 12.37
C TYR A 69 -6.43 2.33 13.01
N GLU A 70 -5.92 3.03 14.02
CA GLU A 70 -4.89 2.48 14.90
C GLU A 70 -5.52 1.42 15.80
N TYR A 71 -5.06 0.18 15.67
CA TYR A 71 -5.56 -0.91 16.49
C TYR A 71 -5.09 -0.73 17.95
N PRO A 72 -5.99 -0.78 18.95
CA PRO A 72 -5.64 -0.48 20.34
C PRO A 72 -4.51 -1.35 20.89
N GLU A 73 -3.53 -0.73 21.53
CA GLU A 73 -2.33 -1.40 22.04
C GLU A 73 -2.67 -2.49 23.07
N GLU A 74 -3.70 -2.27 23.89
CA GLU A 74 -4.16 -3.26 24.87
C GLU A 74 -4.62 -4.55 24.19
N LYS A 75 -5.33 -4.44 23.06
CA LYS A 75 -5.78 -5.61 22.30
C LYS A 75 -4.63 -6.34 21.62
N ILE A 76 -3.57 -5.62 21.23
CA ILE A 76 -2.33 -6.22 20.72
C ILE A 76 -1.67 -7.04 21.83
N LYS A 77 -1.50 -6.45 23.02
CA LYS A 77 -0.88 -7.13 24.18
C LYS A 77 -1.67 -8.38 24.57
N GLU A 78 -2.99 -8.28 24.66
CA GLU A 78 -3.86 -9.43 24.97
C GLU A 78 -3.71 -10.58 23.94
N ALA A 79 -3.58 -10.24 22.65
CA ALA A 79 -3.37 -11.24 21.61
C ALA A 79 -1.98 -11.90 21.72
N LEU A 80 -0.94 -11.11 22.02
CA LEU A 80 0.43 -11.62 22.18
C LEU A 80 0.56 -12.56 23.38
N GLU A 81 -0.16 -12.32 24.47
CA GLU A 81 -0.17 -13.22 25.64
C GLU A 81 -0.70 -14.63 25.33
N LYS A 82 -1.56 -14.75 24.31
CA LYS A 82 -2.14 -16.03 23.88
C LYS A 82 -1.22 -16.84 22.96
N ILE A 83 -0.10 -16.26 22.51
CA ILE A 83 0.86 -16.96 21.65
C ILE A 83 1.62 -17.99 22.50
N PRO A 84 1.59 -19.29 22.14
CA PRO A 84 2.31 -20.32 22.87
C PRO A 84 3.83 -20.07 22.80
N LYS A 85 4.48 -20.10 23.97
CA LYS A 85 5.95 -20.03 24.05
C LYS A 85 6.54 -21.39 23.73
N ILE A 86 7.22 -21.50 22.60
CA ILE A 86 7.91 -22.72 22.18
C ILE A 86 9.36 -22.64 22.69
N PRO A 87 9.83 -23.54 23.57
CA PRO A 87 11.22 -23.51 24.03
C PRO A 87 12.17 -23.90 22.88
N GLY A 88 13.19 -23.06 22.60
CA GLY A 88 14.29 -23.40 21.70
C GLY A 88 14.41 -22.59 20.40
N VAL A 89 13.60 -21.54 20.24
CA VAL A 89 13.83 -20.44 19.27
C VAL A 89 14.05 -19.15 20.05
#